data_AF-A0A381VA70-F1
#
_entry.id   AF-A0A381VA70-F1
#
_cell.length_a   1.000
_cell.length_b   1.000
_cell.length_c   1.000
_cell.angle_alpha   90.00
_cell.angle_beta   90.00
_cell.angle_gamma   90.00
#
_symmetry.space_group_name_H-M   'P 1'
#
loop_
_entity.id
_entity.type
_entity.pdbx_description
1 polymer ?
#
loop_
_entity_poly.entity_id
_entity_poly.type
_entity_poly.pdbx_seq_one_letter_code
_entity_poly.pdbx_strand_id
1 'polypeptide(L)'
;SSEAKRKVKRAQTTGGQTVEEHRKTGGTPLECPVFELYAYHLMDDDARLKEIHDGCADGSWFCGECKVLAGDLLGEFLEGHQSRLAEANTKAFAV
;
A
#
# COMPACT_ATOMS: atom_id res chain seq x y z
N SER A 1 0.29 14.11 -3.47
CA SER A 1 -0.24 12.75 -3.20
C SER A 1 -1.00 12.11 -4.36
N SER A 2 -1.74 12.86 -5.20
CA SER A 2 -2.58 12.30 -6.29
C SER A 2 -1.86 11.34 -7.26
N GLU A 3 -0.65 11.68 -7.71
CA GLU A 3 0.15 10.83 -8.60
C GLU A 3 0.54 9.49 -7.97
N ALA A 4 0.89 9.50 -6.68
CA ALA A 4 1.25 8.29 -5.94
C ALA A 4 0.05 7.36 -5.80
N LYS A 5 -1.12 7.91 -5.42
CA LYS A 5 -2.39 7.17 -5.37
C LYS A 5 -2.73 6.54 -6.72
N ARG A 6 -2.53 7.27 -7.83
CA ARG A 6 -2.74 6.75 -9.18
C ARG A 6 -1.81 5.57 -9.51
N LYS A 7 -0.54 5.64 -9.11
CA LYS A 7 0.45 4.56 -9.33
C LYS A 7 0.06 3.31 -8.53
N VAL A 8 -0.30 3.43 -7.25
CA VAL A 8 -0.74 2.31 -6.42
C VAL A 8 -1.99 1.64 -6.99
N LYS A 9 -2.98 2.45 -7.43
CA LYS A 9 -4.21 1.92 -8.06
C LYS A 9 -3.92 1.06 -9.29
N ARG A 10 -2.85 1.35 -10.03
CA ARG A 10 -2.41 0.64 -11.24
C ARG A 10 -1.39 -0.47 -10.99
N ALA A 11 -0.91 -0.64 -9.76
CA ALA A 11 0.07 -1.67 -9.44
C ALA A 11 -0.45 -3.08 -9.77
N GLN A 12 0.45 -3.98 -10.17
CA GLN A 12 0.10 -5.39 -10.31
C GLN A 12 -0.24 -6.00 -8.94
N THR A 13 -1.09 -7.01 -8.92
CA THR A 13 -1.54 -7.72 -7.72
C THR A 13 -1.60 -9.21 -8.00
N THR A 14 -1.56 -10.02 -6.95
CA THR A 14 -1.56 -11.50 -7.02
C THR A 14 -2.90 -12.13 -6.63
N GLY A 15 -3.96 -11.33 -6.47
CA GLY A 15 -5.32 -11.85 -6.28
C GLY A 15 -5.98 -12.31 -7.58
N GLY A 16 -7.14 -12.96 -7.47
CA GLY A 16 -7.92 -13.44 -8.62
C GLY A 16 -8.31 -12.32 -9.60
N GLN A 17 -8.48 -12.66 -10.87
CA GLN A 17 -8.84 -11.73 -11.94
C GLN A 17 -10.25 -11.15 -11.76
N THR A 18 -11.11 -11.89 -11.07
CA THR A 18 -12.47 -11.46 -10.71
C THR A 18 -12.68 -11.58 -9.21
N VAL A 19 -13.68 -10.84 -8.69
CA VAL A 19 -14.10 -10.93 -7.28
C VAL A 19 -14.50 -12.37 -6.92
N GLU A 20 -15.21 -13.04 -7.82
CA GLU A 20 -15.68 -14.41 -7.61
C GLU A 20 -14.53 -15.42 -7.57
N GLU A 21 -13.53 -15.26 -8.43
CA GLU A 21 -12.33 -16.08 -8.40
C GLU A 21 -11.53 -15.84 -7.12
N HIS A 22 -11.30 -14.58 -6.76
CA HIS A 22 -10.52 -14.24 -5.58
C HIS A 22 -11.14 -14.77 -4.28
N ARG A 23 -12.48 -14.79 -4.16
CA ARG A 23 -13.17 -15.44 -3.02
C ARG A 23 -12.90 -16.94 -2.92
N LYS A 24 -12.63 -17.61 -4.05
CA LYS A 24 -12.41 -19.06 -4.09
C LYS A 24 -10.95 -19.43 -3.88
N THR A 25 -10.04 -18.62 -4.42
CA THR A 25 -8.62 -18.95 -4.49
C THR A 25 -7.74 -18.09 -3.59
N GLY A 26 -8.25 -16.97 -3.08
CA GLY A 26 -7.45 -15.97 -2.39
C GLY A 26 -6.45 -15.29 -3.32
N GLY A 27 -5.37 -14.81 -2.73
CA GLY A 27 -4.20 -14.28 -3.42
C GLY A 27 -2.91 -14.75 -2.75
N THR A 28 -1.78 -14.26 -3.25
CA THR A 28 -0.44 -14.58 -2.71
C THR A 28 0.19 -13.30 -2.14
N PRO A 29 -0.09 -12.94 -0.87
CA PRO A 29 0.27 -11.62 -0.34
C PRO A 29 1.77 -11.34 -0.35
N LEU A 30 2.59 -12.35 -0.05
CA LEU A 30 4.06 -12.21 0.00
C LEU A 30 4.72 -11.98 -1.38
N GLU A 31 3.97 -12.19 -2.47
CA GLU A 31 4.39 -11.89 -3.84
C GLU A 31 3.71 -10.61 -4.38
N CYS A 32 2.89 -9.94 -3.57
CA CYS A 32 2.12 -8.77 -3.98
C CYS A 32 2.88 -7.47 -3.67
N PRO A 33 3.21 -6.63 -4.68
CA PRO A 33 3.92 -5.38 -4.44
C PRO A 33 3.08 -4.36 -3.67
N VAL A 34 1.75 -4.47 -3.68
CA VAL A 34 0.88 -3.62 -2.83
C VAL A 34 1.00 -4.03 -1.36
N PHE A 35 1.09 -5.33 -1.06
CA PHE A 35 1.27 -5.81 0.30
C PHE A 35 2.68 -5.47 0.82
N GLU A 36 3.69 -5.55 -0.05
CA GLU A 36 5.06 -5.13 0.25
C GLU A 36 5.13 -3.66 0.72
N LEU A 37 4.38 -2.75 0.08
CA LEU A 37 4.30 -1.36 0.53
C LEU A 37 3.85 -1.24 1.99
N TYR A 38 2.89 -2.06 2.42
CA TYR A 38 2.48 -2.09 3.83
C TYR A 38 3.61 -2.58 4.71
N ALA A 39 4.12 -3.78 4.41
CA ALA A 39 5.07 -4.49 5.26
C ALA A 39 6.39 -3.73 5.46
N TYR A 40 6.82 -2.95 4.47
CA TYR A 40 8.11 -2.26 4.53
C TYR A 40 8.02 -0.77 4.85
N HIS A 41 6.89 -0.11 4.56
CA HIS A 41 6.88 1.35 4.51
C HIS A 41 5.66 2.02 5.16
N LEU A 42 4.48 1.40 5.08
CA LEU A 42 3.23 2.12 5.34
C LEU A 42 2.49 1.66 6.59
N MET A 43 2.87 0.53 7.20
CA MET A 43 2.14 -0.03 8.33
C MET A 43 3.10 -0.62 9.36
N ASP A 44 3.13 0.00 10.55
CA ASP A 44 3.91 -0.49 11.71
C ASP A 44 3.09 -1.43 12.62
N ASP A 45 1.79 -1.58 12.37
CA ASP A 45 0.90 -2.45 13.13
C ASP A 45 0.91 -3.87 12.55
N ASP A 46 1.71 -4.75 13.17
CA ASP A 46 1.85 -6.16 12.80
C ASP A 46 0.52 -6.92 12.84
N ALA A 47 -0.39 -6.59 13.76
CA ALA A 47 -1.67 -7.28 13.87
C ALA A 47 -2.54 -6.96 12.65
N ARG A 48 -2.55 -5.69 12.24
CA ARG A 48 -3.27 -5.24 11.04
C ARG A 48 -2.62 -5.75 9.75
N LEU A 49 -1.29 -5.82 9.68
CA LEU A 49 -0.59 -6.46 8.57
C LEU A 49 -1.01 -7.94 8.43
N LYS A 50 -1.10 -8.65 9.55
CA LYS A 50 -1.54 -10.04 9.59
C LYS A 50 -3.00 -10.19 9.16
N GLU A 51 -3.89 -9.31 9.58
CA GLU A 51 -5.29 -9.31 9.16
C GLU A 51 -5.42 -9.18 7.63
N ILE A 52 -4.71 -8.21 7.03
CA ILE A 52 -4.72 -8.00 5.58
C ILE A 52 -4.08 -9.17 4.83
N HIS A 53 -2.99 -9.72 5.36
CA HIS A 53 -2.32 -10.89 4.81
C HIS A 53 -3.28 -12.08 4.75
N ASP A 54 -3.85 -12.45 5.89
CA ASP A 54 -4.70 -13.62 6.02
C ASP A 54 -5.99 -13.44 5.22
N GLY A 55 -6.60 -12.26 5.28
CA GLY A 55 -7.80 -11.95 4.49
C GLY A 55 -7.56 -11.96 2.98
N CYS A 56 -6.37 -11.56 2.52
CA CYS A 56 -6.02 -11.66 1.10
C CYS A 56 -5.79 -13.13 0.72
N ALA A 57 -5.12 -13.91 1.58
CA ALA A 57 -4.84 -15.32 1.35
C ALA A 57 -6.11 -16.19 1.38
N ASP A 58 -7.12 -15.84 2.18
CA ASP A 58 -8.39 -16.58 2.26
C ASP A 58 -9.49 -16.04 1.32
N GLY A 59 -9.25 -14.89 0.66
CA GLY A 59 -10.16 -14.29 -0.32
C GLY A 59 -11.24 -13.38 0.27
N SER A 60 -11.17 -13.04 1.56
CA SER A 60 -12.06 -12.08 2.23
C SER A 60 -11.64 -10.61 2.09
N TRP A 61 -10.38 -10.33 1.69
CA TRP A 61 -9.84 -8.98 1.51
C TRP A 61 -9.47 -8.67 0.06
N PHE A 62 -10.17 -7.72 -0.59
CA PHE A 62 -10.07 -7.52 -2.03
C PHE A 62 -8.96 -6.56 -2.47
N CYS A 63 -8.33 -6.85 -3.61
CA CYS A 63 -7.28 -6.03 -4.22
C CYS A 63 -7.68 -4.55 -4.44
N GLY A 64 -8.96 -4.27 -4.69
CA GLY A 64 -9.47 -2.91 -4.88
C GLY A 64 -9.36 -2.07 -3.61
N GLU A 65 -9.91 -2.58 -2.50
CA GLU A 65 -9.86 -1.95 -1.17
C GLU A 65 -8.43 -1.89 -0.65
N CYS A 66 -7.67 -2.97 -0.87
CA CYS A 66 -6.24 -3.05 -0.59
C CYS A 66 -5.45 -1.94 -1.30
N LYS A 67 -5.76 -1.58 -2.55
CA LYS A 67 -5.07 -0.48 -3.24
C LYS A 67 -5.48 0.91 -2.75
N VAL A 68 -6.75 1.08 -2.36
CA VAL A 68 -7.24 2.36 -1.84
C VAL A 68 -6.52 2.68 -0.53
N LEU A 69 -6.50 1.74 0.41
CA LEU A 69 -5.81 1.90 1.70
C LEU A 69 -4.32 2.21 1.51
N ALA A 70 -3.60 1.45 0.66
CA ALA A 70 -2.19 1.69 0.38
C ALA A 70 -1.95 3.08 -0.24
N GLY A 71 -2.83 3.50 -1.14
CA GLY A 71 -2.76 4.82 -1.75
C GLY A 71 -2.94 5.94 -0.73
N ASP A 72 -3.87 5.77 0.21
CA ASP A 72 -4.13 6.76 1.24
C ASP A 72 -2.97 6.88 2.22
N LEU A 73 -2.45 5.76 2.75
CA LEU A 73 -1.29 5.76 3.64
C LEU A 73 -0.04 6.32 2.95
N LEU A 74 0.22 5.93 1.69
CA LEU A 74 1.34 6.49 0.93
C LEU A 74 1.17 7.99 0.67
N GLY A 75 -0.07 8.44 0.46
CA GLY A 75 -0.40 9.84 0.29
C GLY A 75 -0.02 10.67 1.52
N GLU A 76 -0.45 10.22 2.69
CA GLU A 76 -0.15 10.84 3.99
C GLU A 76 1.35 10.85 4.28
N PHE A 77 2.02 9.71 4.09
CA PHE A 77 3.47 9.60 4.24
C PHE A 77 4.22 10.62 3.39
N LEU A 78 3.87 10.72 2.09
CA LEU A 78 4.54 11.62 1.17
C LEU A 78 4.28 13.09 1.47
N GLU A 79 3.08 13.45 1.94
CA GLU A 79 2.76 14.82 2.35
C GLU A 79 3.64 15.25 3.52
N GLY A 80 3.75 14.42 4.57
CA GLY A 80 4.64 14.67 5.69
C GLY A 80 6.12 14.70 5.29
N HIS A 81 6.54 13.78 4.41
CA HIS A 81 7.89 13.74 3.88
C HIS A 81 8.24 15.02 3.08
N GLN A 82 7.35 15.47 2.20
CA GLN A 82 7.57 16.65 1.35
C GLN A 82 7.68 17.94 2.17
N SER A 83 6.89 18.06 3.24
CA SER A 83 7.01 19.18 4.19
C SER A 83 8.40 19.20 4.84
N ARG A 84 8.87 18.06 5.37
CA ARG A 84 10.21 17.93 5.96
C ARG A 84 11.33 18.18 4.94
N LEU A 85 11.15 17.74 3.70
CA LEU A 85 12.11 17.97 2.62
C LEU A 85 12.29 19.46 2.33
N ALA A 86 11.21 20.25 2.34
CA ALA A 86 11.30 21.70 2.14
C ALA A 86 12.15 22.37 3.24
N GLU A 87 11.94 22.01 4.50
CA GLU A 87 12.76 22.49 5.62
C GLU A 87 14.21 22.02 5.53
N ALA A 88 14.42 20.75 5.17
CA ALA A 88 15.73 20.15 5.04
C ALA A 88 16.54 20.83 3.91
N ASN A 89 15.92 21.16 2.79
CA ASN A 89 16.57 21.88 1.69
C ASN A 89 17.07 23.26 2.14
N THR A 90 16.27 24.01 2.89
CA THR A 90 16.71 25.31 3.43
C THR A 90 17.95 25.15 4.31
N LYS A 91 18.01 24.11 5.15
CA LYS A 91 19.17 23.85 6.03
C LYS A 91 20.38 23.33 5.26
N ALA A 92 20.17 22.43 4.32
CA ALA A 92 21.23 21.77 3.57
C ALA A 92 21.92 22.70 2.57
N PHE A 93 21.19 23.70 2.06
CA PHE A 93 21.69 24.65 1.06
C PHE A 93 21.80 26.09 1.59
N ALA A 94 21.70 26.29 2.91
CA ALA A 94 22.09 27.56 3.53
C ALA A 94 23.61 27.73 3.41
N VAL A 95 24.02 28.53 2.43
CA VAL A 95 25.38 29.09 2.31
C VAL A 95 25.41 30.44 3.02
#